data_AF-A0A840KKW3-F1
#
_entry.id   AF-A0A840KKW3-F1
#
_cell.length_a   1.000
_cell.length_b   1.000
_cell.length_c   1.000
_cell.angle_alpha   90.00
_cell.angle_beta   90.00
_cell.angle_gamma   90.00
#
_symmetry.space_group_name_H-M   'P 1'
#
loop_
_entity.id
_entity.type
_entity.pdbx_description
1 polymer ?
#
loop_
_entity_poly.entity_id
_entity_poly.type
_entity_poly.pdbx_seq_one_letter_code
_entity_poly.pdbx_strand_id
1 'polypeptide(L)'
;MKNKLNYILLTSSGLCLLYILFLVYYSSYSEKNNIINFFAEILTIPVILVTAALFIFNILNLAKHRFQQAALNVVSLFLNIVTFAIMFFAK
;
A
#
# COMPACT_ATOMS: atom_id res chain seq x y z
N MET A 1 7.38 19.11 12.92
CA MET A 1 6.95 17.69 13.01
C MET A 1 5.97 17.25 11.92
N LYS A 2 5.16 18.13 11.32
CA LYS A 2 4.15 17.74 10.31
C LYS A 2 4.69 16.99 9.08
N ASN A 3 5.91 17.29 8.60
CA ASN A 3 6.49 16.54 7.46
C ASN A 3 6.86 15.10 7.84
N LYS A 4 7.26 14.83 9.09
CA LYS A 4 7.66 13.48 9.51
C LYS A 4 6.53 12.48 9.34
N LEU A 5 5.29 12.89 9.64
CA LEU A 5 4.10 12.04 9.45
C LEU A 5 3.89 11.69 7.98
N ASN A 6 3.95 12.66 7.08
CA ASN A 6 3.72 12.40 5.65
C ASN A 6 4.83 11.54 5.03
N TYR A 7 6.08 11.67 5.51
CA TYR A 7 7.14 10.74 5.15
C TYR A 7 6.86 9.32 5.64
N ILE A 8 6.36 9.14 6.87
CA ILE A 8 5.95 7.82 7.36
C ILE A 8 4.83 7.25 6.48
N LEU A 9 3.79 8.03 6.16
CA LEU A 9 2.71 7.60 5.28
C LEU A 9 3.21 7.16 3.91
N LEU A 10 4.09 7.96 3.29
CA LEU A 10 4.68 7.65 2.00
C LEU A 10 5.49 6.36 2.05
N THR A 11 6.35 6.20 3.06
CA THR A 11 7.17 4.98 3.22
C THR A 11 6.30 3.75 3.48
N SER A 12 5.27 3.86 4.32
CA SER A 12 4.33 2.76 4.57
C SER A 12 3.53 2.38 3.32
N SER A 13 3.07 3.35 2.53
CA SER A 13 2.43 3.10 1.22
C SER A 13 3.37 2.40 0.25
N GLY A 14 4.64 2.82 0.19
CA GLY A 14 5.66 2.19 -0.65
C GLY A 14 5.94 0.74 -0.24
N LEU A 15 6.01 0.45 1.06
CA LEU A 15 6.18 -0.91 1.57
C LEU A 15 4.98 -1.81 1.23
N CYS A 16 3.75 -1.31 1.32
CA CYS A 16 2.57 -2.05 0.91
C CYS A 16 2.62 -2.40 -0.58
N LEU A 17 3.00 -1.44 -1.43
CA LEU A 17 3.15 -1.68 -2.86
C LEU A 17 4.22 -2.74 -3.16
N LEU A 18 5.40 -2.64 -2.53
CA LEU A 18 6.48 -3.60 -2.71
C LEU A 18 6.07 -5.01 -2.28
N TYR A 19 5.36 -5.13 -1.15
CA TYR A 19 4.84 -6.41 -0.67
C TYR A 19 3.85 -7.03 -1.67
N ILE A 20 2.91 -6.24 -2.20
CA ILE A 20 1.96 -6.74 -3.19
C ILE A 20 2.67 -7.15 -4.48
N LEU A 21 3.61 -6.35 -4.99
CA LEU A 21 4.40 -6.71 -6.18
C LEU A 21 5.19 -8.01 -5.97
N PHE A 22 5.79 -8.18 -4.79
CA PHE A 22 6.46 -9.41 -4.41
C PHE A 22 5.50 -10.60 -4.44
N LEU A 23 4.28 -10.43 -3.93
CA LEU A 23 3.27 -11.47 -3.86
C LEU A 23 2.77 -11.87 -5.26
N VAL A 24 2.53 -10.90 -6.15
CA VAL A 24 2.14 -11.13 -7.55
C VAL A 24 3.25 -11.82 -8.34
N TYR A 25 4.50 -11.41 -8.13
CA TYR A 25 5.64 -12.08 -8.74
C TYR A 25 5.71 -13.53 -8.26
N TYR A 26 5.68 -13.78 -6.96
CA TYR A 26 5.79 -15.14 -6.43
C TYR A 26 4.62 -16.04 -6.80
N SER A 27 3.38 -15.53 -6.80
CA SER A 27 2.21 -16.33 -7.21
C SER A 27 2.33 -16.80 -8.66
N SER A 28 2.97 -16.02 -9.53
CA SER A 28 3.17 -16.35 -10.94
C SER A 28 4.26 -17.40 -11.19
N TYR A 29 5.23 -17.56 -10.27
CA TYR A 29 6.39 -18.45 -10.44
C TYR A 29 6.39 -19.67 -9.51
N SER A 30 5.57 -19.68 -8.46
CA SER A 30 5.65 -20.66 -7.38
C SER A 30 4.35 -21.45 -7.18
N GLU A 31 3.98 -22.27 -8.17
CA GLU A 31 2.92 -23.28 -8.00
C GLU A 31 3.27 -24.37 -6.97
N LYS A 32 4.53 -24.46 -6.53
CA LYS A 32 5.03 -25.64 -5.78
C LYS A 32 5.38 -25.41 -4.31
N ASN A 33 5.36 -24.17 -3.81
CA ASN A 33 5.81 -23.85 -2.45
C ASN A 33 4.65 -23.47 -1.52
N ASN A 34 3.95 -24.49 -0.99
CA ASN A 34 2.76 -24.33 -0.13
C ASN A 34 2.99 -23.46 1.11
N ILE A 35 4.20 -23.45 1.67
CA ILE A 35 4.53 -22.64 2.85
C ILE A 35 4.49 -21.15 2.51
N ILE A 36 5.05 -20.76 1.35
CA ILE A 36 5.10 -19.35 0.92
C ILE A 36 3.69 -18.86 0.62
N ASN A 37 2.87 -19.67 -0.04
CA ASN A 37 1.47 -19.33 -0.35
C ASN A 37 0.64 -19.15 0.93
N PHE A 38 0.82 -20.01 1.94
CA PHE A 38 0.13 -19.87 3.22
C PHE A 38 0.45 -18.55 3.94
N PHE A 39 1.74 -18.19 4.03
CA PHE A 39 2.13 -16.91 4.62
C PHE A 39 1.66 -15.72 3.77
N ALA A 40 1.73 -15.82 2.44
CA ALA A 40 1.27 -14.80 1.53
C ALA A 40 -0.23 -14.50 1.72
N GLU A 41 -1.08 -15.52 1.79
CA GLU A 41 -2.52 -15.36 2.03
C GLU A 41 -2.84 -14.71 3.38
N ILE A 42 -2.19 -15.17 4.46
CA ILE A 42 -2.40 -14.63 5.81
C ILE A 42 -2.02 -13.16 5.90
N LEU A 43 -0.90 -12.77 5.28
CA LEU A 43 -0.40 -11.40 5.31
C LEU A 43 -1.13 -10.47 4.32
N THR A 44 -1.77 -11.02 3.28
CA THR A 44 -2.51 -10.22 2.29
C THR A 44 -3.68 -9.45 2.92
N ILE A 45 -4.48 -10.09 3.78
CA ILE A 45 -5.64 -9.45 4.42
C ILE A 45 -5.23 -8.26 5.30
N PRO A 46 -4.26 -8.38 6.22
CA PRO A 46 -3.70 -7.25 6.97
C PRO A 46 -3.19 -6.12 6.06
N VAL A 47 -2.49 -6.46 4.97
CA VAL A 47 -1.93 -5.45 4.06
C VAL A 47 -3.04 -4.69 3.32
N ILE A 48 -4.12 -5.35 2.92
CA ILE A 48 -5.31 -4.69 2.35
C ILE A 48 -5.90 -3.69 3.35
N LEU A 49 -6.09 -4.11 4.60
CA LEU A 49 -6.65 -3.25 5.65
C LEU A 49 -5.76 -2.04 5.94
N VAL A 50 -4.45 -2.25 6.03
CA VAL A 50 -3.47 -1.17 6.24
C VAL A 50 -3.47 -0.20 5.05
N THR A 51 -3.48 -0.72 3.82
CA THR A 51 -3.51 0.12 2.60
C THR A 51 -4.79 0.96 2.55
N ALA A 52 -5.94 0.40 2.94
CA ALA A 52 -7.21 1.12 3.02
C ALA A 52 -7.20 2.21 4.10
N ALA A 53 -6.66 1.90 5.29
CA ALA A 53 -6.49 2.88 6.35
C ALA A 53 -5.56 4.03 5.90
N LEU A 54 -4.44 3.73 5.26
CA LEU A 54 -3.50 4.72 4.71
C LEU A 54 -4.17 5.57 3.62
N PHE A 55 -5.00 4.98 2.77
CA PHE A 55 -5.73 5.70 1.73
C PHE A 55 -6.71 6.70 2.34
N ILE A 56 -7.58 6.26 3.25
CA ILE A 56 -8.54 7.14 3.94
C ILE A 56 -7.81 8.22 4.74
N PHE A 57 -6.76 7.87 5.46
CA PHE A 57 -5.99 8.82 6.25
C PHE A 57 -5.35 9.91 5.38
N ASN A 58 -4.78 9.55 4.23
CA ASN A 58 -4.21 10.54 3.31
C ASN A 58 -5.29 11.43 2.68
N ILE A 59 -6.50 10.92 2.38
CA ILE A 59 -7.62 11.75 1.91
C ILE A 59 -8.00 12.78 2.98
N LEU A 60 -8.16 12.34 4.23
CA LEU A 60 -8.50 13.22 5.35
C LEU A 60 -7.41 14.28 5.58
N ASN A 61 -6.13 13.89 5.46
CA ASN A 61 -5.00 14.79 5.61
C ASN A 61 -4.93 15.82 4.47
N LEU A 62 -5.21 15.40 3.23
CA LEU A 62 -5.28 16.29 2.07
C LEU A 62 -6.45 17.28 2.17
N ALA A 63 -7.62 16.83 2.64
CA ALA A 63 -8.79 17.69 2.84
C ALA A 63 -8.54 18.77 3.93
N LYS A 64 -7.77 18.44 4.96
CA LYS A 64 -7.47 19.34 6.09
C LYS A 64 -6.31 20.32 5.85
N HIS A 65 -5.35 20.00 4.98
CA HIS A 65 -4.12 20.78 4.82
C HIS A 65 -3.81 21.07 3.34
N ARG A 66 -4.39 22.17 2.83
CA ARG A 66 -4.54 22.37 1.38
C ARG A 66 -3.27 22.65 0.56
N PHE A 67 -2.12 23.10 1.11
CA PHE A 67 -1.06 23.61 0.21
C PHE A 67 0.41 23.29 0.55
N GLN A 68 0.84 23.20 1.81
CA GLN A 68 2.28 22.99 2.11
C GLN A 68 2.75 21.53 2.04
N GLN A 69 1.83 20.57 2.05
CA GLN A 69 2.14 19.14 2.16
C GLN A 69 1.35 18.26 1.20
N ALA A 70 0.57 18.89 0.31
CA ALA A 70 -0.30 18.20 -0.62
C ALA A 70 0.49 17.23 -1.52
N ALA A 71 1.70 17.60 -1.97
CA ALA A 71 2.51 16.78 -2.86
C ALA A 71 2.79 15.38 -2.29
N LEU A 72 3.26 15.26 -1.05
CA LEU A 72 3.59 13.95 -0.45
C LEU A 72 2.34 13.10 -0.21
N ASN A 73 1.25 13.72 0.25
CA ASN A 73 -0.02 13.01 0.47
C ASN A 73 -0.64 12.55 -0.85
N VAL A 74 -0.54 13.37 -1.92
CA VAL A 74 -1.01 13.00 -3.26
C VAL A 74 -0.20 11.84 -3.83
N VAL A 75 1.12 11.84 -3.66
CA VAL A 75 1.96 10.71 -4.07
C VAL A 75 1.62 9.46 -3.26
N SER A 76 1.44 9.56 -1.94
CA SER A 76 1.03 8.43 -1.10
C SER A 76 -0.36 7.90 -1.47
N LEU A 77 -1.31 8.77 -1.82
CA LEU A 77 -2.62 8.37 -2.35
C LEU A 77 -2.49 7.63 -3.67
N PHE A 78 -1.68 8.16 -4.60
CA PHE A 78 -1.43 7.51 -5.88
C PHE A 78 -0.83 6.10 -5.68
N LEU A 79 0.15 5.95 -4.79
CA LEU A 79 0.71 4.64 -4.45
C LEU A 79 -0.34 3.68 -3.89
N ASN A 80 -1.24 4.15 -3.02
CA ASN A 80 -2.31 3.32 -2.48
C ASN A 80 -3.31 2.89 -3.60
N ILE A 81 -3.64 3.79 -4.54
CA ILE A 81 -4.49 3.46 -5.70
C ILE A 81 -3.82 2.40 -6.58
N VAL A 82 -2.54 2.58 -6.91
CA VAL A 82 -1.78 1.61 -7.71
C VAL A 82 -1.73 0.26 -6.98
N THR A 83 -1.49 0.27 -5.68
CA THR A 83 -1.50 -0.93 -4.83
C THR A 83 -2.85 -1.66 -4.90
N PHE A 84 -3.97 -0.94 -4.80
CA PHE A 84 -5.30 -1.53 -4.97
C PHE A 84 -5.55 -2.08 -6.38
N ALA A 85 -5.13 -1.34 -7.41
CA ALA A 85 -5.28 -1.77 -8.80
C ALA A 85 -4.53 -3.08 -9.03
N ILE A 86 -3.28 -3.19 -8.58
CA ILE A 86 -2.48 -4.42 -8.71
C ILE A 86 -3.15 -5.57 -7.96
N MET A 87 -3.63 -5.35 -6.73
CA MET A 87 -4.36 -6.39 -6.00
C MET A 87 -5.62 -6.87 -6.72
N PHE A 88 -6.34 -5.97 -7.39
CA PHE A 88 -7.53 -6.31 -8.16
C PHE A 88 -7.20 -7.08 -9.44
N PHE A 89 -6.13 -6.72 -10.14
CA PHE A 89 -5.67 -7.40 -11.36
C PHE A 89 -4.89 -8.69 -11.10
N ALA A 90 -4.35 -8.87 -9.90
CA ALA A 90 -3.65 -10.08 -9.48
C ALA A 90 -4.60 -11.22 -9.08
N LYS A 91 -5.90 -10.94 -9.03
CA LYS A 91 -6.96 -11.90 -8.75
C LYS A 91 -7.64 -12.33 -10.05
#